data_AF-A0A846PDH0-F1
#
_entry.id   AF-A0A846PDH0-F1
#
_cell.length_a   1.000
_cell.length_b   1.000
_cell.length_c   1.000
_cell.angle_alpha   90.00
_cell.angle_beta   90.00
_cell.angle_gamma   90.00
#
_symmetry.space_group_name_H-M   'P 1'
#
loop_
_entity.id
_entity.type
_entity.pdbx_description
1 polymer ?
#
loop_
_entity_poly.entity_id
_entity_poly.type
_entity_poly.pdbx_seq_one_letter_code
_entity_poly.pdbx_strand_id
1 'polypeptide(L)'
;MDASALDRLLRAMQAFIKTLQRANITLLVGTDLLFPGVIPGHSVHEEMALWQEAGISPIDTLRSATIVPARFLGLAHRLGT
;
A
#
# COMPACT_ATOMS: atom_id res chain seq x y z
N MET A 1 -8.66 13.08 20.25
CA MET A 1 -8.22 13.35 18.87
C MET A 1 -9.49 13.46 18.04
N ASP A 2 -9.67 14.56 17.31
CA ASP A 2 -10.86 14.78 16.48
C ASP A 2 -10.85 13.81 15.29
N ALA A 3 -11.90 12.99 15.15
CA ALA A 3 -12.04 12.03 14.06
C ALA A 3 -11.93 12.71 12.69
N SER A 4 -12.36 13.97 12.57
CA SER A 4 -12.27 14.73 11.33
C SER A 4 -10.82 15.00 10.90
N ALA A 5 -9.88 15.08 11.85
CA ALA A 5 -8.47 15.28 11.56
C ALA A 5 -7.80 14.01 11.01
N LEU A 6 -8.14 12.85 11.57
CA LEU A 6 -7.65 11.55 11.09
C LEU A 6 -8.14 11.26 9.67
N ASP A 7 -9.42 11.52 9.43
CA ASP A 7 -10.05 11.43 8.11
C ASP A 7 -9.36 12.29 7.05
N ARG A 8 -8.98 13.53 7.40
CA ARG A 8 -8.23 14.41 6.51
C ARG A 8 -6.83 13.88 6.23
N LEU A 9 -6.16 13.33 7.23
CA LEU A 9 -4.84 12.74 7.08
C LEU A 9 -4.89 11.52 6.14
N LEU A 10 -5.84 10.62 6.35
CA LEU A 10 -6.02 9.44 5.49
C LEU A 10 -6.25 9.83 4.03
N ARG A 11 -7.16 10.77 3.77
CA ARG A 11 -7.43 11.28 2.42
C ARG A 11 -6.20 11.92 1.78
N ALA A 12 -5.39 12.66 2.57
CA ALA A 12 -4.14 13.23 2.08
C ALA A 12 -3.12 12.14 1.72
N MET A 13 -3.00 11.08 2.52
CA MET A 13 -2.11 9.94 2.23
C MET A 13 -2.57 9.18 0.97
N GLN A 14 -3.86 8.93 0.81
CA GLN A 14 -4.43 8.31 -0.39
C GLN A 14 -4.15 9.16 -1.65
N ALA A 15 -4.36 10.47 -1.58
CA ALA A 15 -4.05 11.39 -2.68
C ALA A 15 -2.55 11.41 -3.03
N PHE A 16 -1.69 11.34 -2.01
CA PHE A 16 -0.24 11.29 -2.18
C PHE A 16 0.19 10.01 -2.91
N ILE A 17 -0.23 8.84 -2.43
CA ILE A 17 0.06 7.54 -3.08
C ILE A 17 -0.45 7.53 -4.53
N LYS A 18 -1.66 8.02 -4.78
CA LYS A 18 -2.22 8.09 -6.15
C LYS A 18 -1.45 9.04 -7.06
N THR A 19 -0.82 10.07 -6.52
CA THR A 19 0.04 10.99 -7.27
C THR A 19 1.36 10.32 -7.66
N LEU A 20 1.98 9.60 -6.72
CA LEU A 20 3.20 8.83 -7.00
C LEU A 20 2.96 7.71 -8.02
N GLN A 21 1.82 7.01 -7.92
CA GLN A 21 1.42 5.99 -8.88
C GLN A 21 1.30 6.56 -10.30
N ARG A 22 0.64 7.73 -10.45
CA ARG A 22 0.51 8.42 -11.75
C ARG A 22 1.83 8.92 -12.30
N ALA A 23 2.80 9.21 -11.43
CA ALA A 23 4.16 9.59 -11.81
C ALA A 23 5.06 8.37 -12.16
N ASN A 24 4.51 7.16 -12.22
CA ASN A 24 5.24 5.91 -12.46
C ASN A 24 6.37 5.64 -11.46
N ILE A 25 6.22 6.11 -10.22
CA ILE A 25 7.13 5.76 -9.13
C ILE A 25 6.87 4.32 -8.70
N THR A 26 7.93 3.58 -8.43
CA THR A 26 7.83 2.23 -7.86
C THR A 26 7.24 2.30 -6.45
N LEU A 27 6.06 1.70 -6.26
CA LEU A 27 5.36 1.66 -4.98
C LEU A 27 5.26 0.22 -4.46
N LEU A 28 5.46 0.05 -3.15
CA LEU A 28 5.41 -1.22 -2.45
C LEU A 28 4.32 -1.13 -1.39
N VAL A 29 3.44 -2.13 -1.32
CA VAL A 29 2.49 -2.27 -0.21
C VAL A 29 3.25 -2.66 1.05
N GLY A 30 2.93 -2.01 2.17
CA GLY A 30 3.52 -2.28 3.48
C GLY A 30 2.57 -1.86 4.60
N THR A 31 2.59 -2.58 5.72
CA THR A 31 1.57 -2.45 6.78
C THR A 31 1.96 -1.55 7.94
N ASP A 32 3.22 -1.11 7.98
CA ASP A 32 3.82 -0.43 9.14
C ASP A 32 3.63 -1.22 10.44
N LEU A 33 3.88 -2.54 10.34
CA LEU A 33 3.78 -3.47 11.46
C LEU A 33 4.50 -2.93 12.69
N LEU A 34 3.90 -3.16 13.86
CA LEU A 34 4.24 -2.61 15.19
C LEU A 34 3.54 -1.29 15.56
N PHE A 35 2.89 -0.62 14.60
CA PHE A 35 1.98 0.47 14.95
C PHE A 35 0.73 -0.06 15.68
N PRO A 36 0.25 0.61 16.75
CA PRO A 36 -0.96 0.17 17.47
C PRO A 36 -2.18 0.01 16.54
N GLY A 37 -2.81 -1.16 16.59
CA GLY A 37 -3.97 -1.49 15.75
C GLY A 37 -3.64 -2.24 14.46
N VAL A 38 -2.36 -2.38 14.08
CA VAL A 38 -1.95 -3.16 12.89
C VAL A 38 -1.86 -4.65 13.25
N ILE A 39 -2.75 -5.46 12.69
CA ILE A 39 -2.79 -6.91 12.96
C ILE A 39 -1.87 -7.67 11.99
N PRO A 40 -0.85 -8.41 12.48
CA PRO A 40 0.08 -9.15 11.62
C PRO A 40 -0.66 -10.10 10.65
N GLY A 41 -0.22 -10.10 9.39
CA GLY A 41 -0.86 -10.90 8.34
C GLY A 41 -2.12 -10.23 7.78
N HIS A 42 -3.15 -10.01 8.61
CA HIS A 42 -4.42 -9.44 8.14
C HIS A 42 -4.28 -8.04 7.54
N SER A 43 -3.46 -7.18 8.16
CA SER A 43 -3.34 -5.77 7.78
C SER A 43 -2.80 -5.53 6.37
N VAL A 44 -2.17 -6.52 5.74
CA VAL A 44 -1.76 -6.38 4.33
C VAL A 44 -2.97 -6.27 3.41
N HIS A 45 -4.06 -6.94 3.74
CA HIS A 45 -5.30 -6.88 2.97
C HIS A 45 -6.03 -5.54 3.18
N GLU A 46 -5.94 -4.98 4.39
CA GLU A 46 -6.48 -3.66 4.71
C GLU A 46 -5.72 -2.57 3.94
N GLU A 47 -4.39 -2.62 3.91
CA GLU A 47 -3.57 -1.70 3.11
C GLU A 47 -3.89 -1.80 1.61
N MET A 48 -4.04 -3.02 1.08
CA MET A 48 -4.46 -3.24 -0.31
C MET A 48 -5.86 -2.67 -0.60
N ALA A 49 -6.78 -2.69 0.36
CA ALA A 49 -8.10 -2.07 0.22
C ALA A 49 -7.98 -0.53 0.20
N LEU A 50 -7.17 0.05 1.08
CA LEU A 50 -6.92 1.50 1.13
C LEU A 50 -6.33 2.05 -0.18
N TRP A 51 -5.48 1.27 -0.87
CA TRP A 51 -4.95 1.64 -2.19
C TRP A 51 -6.03 1.64 -3.27
N GLN A 52 -6.96 0.67 -3.22
CA GLN A 52 -8.08 0.61 -4.14
C GLN A 52 -9.08 1.75 -3.90
N GLU A 53 -9.32 2.10 -2.64
CA GLU A 53 -10.08 3.30 -2.27
C GLU A 53 -9.41 4.59 -2.76
N ALA A 54 -8.08 4.64 -2.80
CA ALA A 54 -7.31 5.71 -3.43
C ALA A 54 -7.38 5.70 -4.98
N GLY A 55 -8.06 4.71 -5.57
CA GLY A 55 -8.26 4.55 -7.01
C GLY A 55 -7.12 3.85 -7.73
N ILE A 56 -6.23 3.13 -7.03
CA ILE A 56 -5.23 2.26 -7.67
C ILE A 56 -5.92 0.97 -8.13
N SER A 57 -5.58 0.50 -9.34
CA SER A 57 -6.23 -0.67 -9.91
C SER A 57 -5.94 -1.94 -9.10
N PRO A 58 -6.85 -2.92 -9.02
CA PRO A 58 -6.61 -4.17 -8.31
C PRO A 58 -5.35 -4.90 -8.77
N ILE A 59 -5.04 -4.85 -10.07
CA ILE A 59 -3.84 -5.48 -10.63
C ILE A 59 -2.55 -4.76 -10.21
N ASP A 60 -2.55 -3.43 -10.14
CA ASP A 60 -1.37 -2.68 -9.69
C ASP A 60 -1.16 -2.84 -8.19
N THR A 61 -2.24 -2.83 -7.39
CA THR A 61 -2.19 -3.14 -5.96
C THR A 61 -1.63 -4.54 -5.72
N LEU A 62 -2.11 -5.55 -6.45
CA LEU A 62 -1.61 -6.93 -6.33
C LEU A 62 -0.11 -7.01 -6.68
N ARG A 63 0.32 -6.36 -7.76
CA ARG A 63 1.74 -6.30 -8.14
C ARG A 63 2.59 -5.63 -7.07
N SER A 64 2.11 -4.51 -6.51
CA SER A 64 2.76 -3.78 -5.42
C SER A 64 2.84 -4.55 -4.11
N ALA A 65 2.00 -5.57 -3.91
CA ALA A 65 2.08 -6.49 -2.78
C ALA A 65 2.89 -7.79 -3.07
N THR A 66 3.30 -8.03 -4.31
CA THR A 66 3.92 -9.31 -4.73
C THR A 66 5.21 -9.10 -5.54
N ILE A 67 5.12 -9.02 -6.87
CA ILE A 67 6.27 -9.00 -7.77
C ILE A 67 7.14 -7.75 -7.60
N VAL A 68 6.54 -6.61 -7.25
CA VAL A 68 7.28 -5.34 -7.14
C VAL A 68 8.23 -5.36 -5.93
N PRO A 69 7.78 -5.69 -4.69
CA PRO A 69 8.70 -5.93 -3.58
C PRO A 69 9.74 -7.02 -3.86
N ALA A 70 9.33 -8.13 -4.50
CA ALA A 70 10.26 -9.19 -4.84
C ALA A 70 11.38 -8.71 -5.79
N ARG A 71 11.08 -7.87 -6.77
CA ARG A 71 12.07 -7.24 -7.64
C ARG A 71 12.94 -6.23 -6.89
N PHE A 72 12.32 -5.36 -6.09
CA PHE A 72 13.03 -4.36 -5.30
C PHE A 72 14.07 -4.99 -4.36
N LEU A 73 13.74 -6.13 -3.76
CA LEU A 73 14.63 -6.86 -2.85
C LEU A 73 15.59 -7.84 -3.56
N GLY A 74 15.56 -7.95 -4.89
CA GLY A 74 16.38 -8.92 -5.64
C GLY A 74 15.95 -10.39 -5.48
N LEU A 75 14.73 -10.63 -5.01
CA LEU A 75 14.18 -11.96 -4.70
C LEU A 75 13.20 -12.49 -5.75
N ALA A 76 12.99 -11.78 -6.86
CA ALA A 76 12.06 -12.17 -7.93
C ALA A 76 12.40 -13.52 -8.61
N HIS A 77 13.60 -14.04 -8.40
CA HIS A 77 14.00 -15.39 -8.86
C HIS A 77 13.38 -16.52 -8.01
N ARG A 78 12.73 -16.19 -6.88
CA ARG A 78 12.16 -17.15 -5.92
C ARG A 78 10.77 -16.78 -5.40
N LEU A 79 10.37 -15.51 -5.48
CA LEU A 79 9.14 -14.99 -4.88
C LEU A 79 8.39 -14.05 -5.84
N GLY A 80 7.09 -13.84 -5.57
CA GLY A 80 6.31 -12.77 -6.16
C GLY A 80 5.79 -13.03 -7.58
N THR A 81 5.68 -14.29 -8.01
CA THR A 81 5.14 -14.70 -9.31
C THR A 81 3.64 -14.91 -9.29
#